data_AF-A0A9W8CDR0-F1
#
_entry.id   AF-A0A9W8CDR0-F1
#
_cell.length_a   1.000
_cell.length_b   1.000
_cell.length_c   1.000
_cell.angle_alpha   90.00
_cell.angle_beta   90.00
_cell.angle_gamma   90.00
#
_symmetry.space_group_name_H-M   'P 1'
#
loop_
_entity.id
_entity.type
_entity.pdbx_description
1 polymer ?
#
loop_
_entity_poly.entity_id
_entity_poly.type
_entity_poly.pdbx_seq_one_letter_code
_entity_poly.pdbx_strand_id
1 'polypeptide(L)'
;MISMSYKKLAVDLRPGSVILCADGTITLTVVHCDKEQGLVRCRCENTSMLGERKNVNLPGVIVDLPTLTDKDKEDILKWGVPNKIDMIALSFVRKGSDLVEVRKVLGEHAKSIMLMSKVENQEGVANFDDILAHSDAFMVARGDLGMEIPIEKIFFAQKVMIFKCNIQGKPVVTATQMLESMIKSPRPTRAEATDVANAVLDGTDCVMLSGETAAGAYPELAVQTMAKICLQAESCVDHAAVFKSIMASAPNSDEPIGEPCIISCPHSKLCQGSAYLGPDQGRNYC
;
A
#
# COMPACT_ATOMS: atom_id res chain seq x y z
N MET A 1 -17.69 -12.35 26.85
CA MET A 1 -16.25 -12.52 26.59
C MET A 1 -16.07 -12.59 25.08
N ILE A 2 -15.14 -11.84 24.51
CA ILE A 2 -14.88 -11.82 23.06
C ILE A 2 -13.58 -12.58 22.83
N SER A 3 -13.58 -13.51 21.87
CA SER A 3 -12.40 -14.31 21.55
C SER A 3 -11.54 -13.61 20.50
N MET A 4 -10.22 -13.82 20.59
CA MET A 4 -9.21 -13.22 19.72
C MET A 4 -8.34 -14.31 19.10
N SER A 5 -8.04 -14.20 17.80
CA SER A 5 -7.18 -15.15 17.09
C SER A 5 -5.69 -15.00 17.49
N TYR A 6 -5.28 -13.80 17.90
CA TYR A 6 -3.90 -13.51 18.29
C TYR A 6 -3.58 -13.99 19.70
N LYS A 7 -2.89 -15.13 19.81
CA LYS A 7 -2.60 -15.80 21.10
C LYS A 7 -1.68 -15.00 22.03
N LYS A 8 -0.83 -14.12 21.49
CA LYS A 8 0.13 -13.31 22.27
C LYS A 8 -0.44 -11.96 22.74
N LEU A 9 -1.74 -11.73 22.54
CA LEU A 9 -2.39 -10.46 22.82
C LEU A 9 -2.11 -9.91 24.24
N ALA A 10 -2.23 -10.74 25.28
CA ALA A 10 -1.99 -10.32 26.66
C ALA A 10 -0.51 -10.07 26.99
N VAL A 11 0.41 -10.61 26.18
CA VAL A 11 1.86 -10.43 26.34
C VAL A 11 2.31 -9.11 25.73
N ASP A 12 1.80 -8.78 24.54
CA ASP A 12 2.28 -7.66 23.74
C ASP A 12 1.55 -6.34 24.06
N LEU A 13 0.36 -6.42 24.65
CA LEU A 13 -0.37 -5.24 25.13
C LEU A 13 0.08 -4.82 26.52
N ARG A 14 -0.08 -3.52 26.79
CA ARG A 14 0.11 -2.90 28.10
C ARG A 14 -1.12 -2.10 28.49
N PRO A 15 -1.38 -1.85 29.79
CA PRO A 15 -2.37 -0.89 30.21
C PRO A 15 -2.19 0.46 29.49
N GLY A 16 -3.28 1.02 28.97
CA GLY A 16 -3.28 2.21 28.13
C GLY A 16 -3.12 1.96 26.63
N SER A 17 -2.76 0.75 26.19
CA SER A 17 -2.82 0.39 24.77
C SER A 17 -4.25 0.51 24.23
N VAL A 18 -4.36 0.85 22.95
CA VAL A 18 -5.64 0.95 22.25
C VAL A 18 -5.82 -0.30 21.38
N ILE A 19 -7.03 -0.83 21.36
CA ILE A 19 -7.45 -1.90 20.45
C ILE A 19 -8.62 -1.35 19.63
N LEU A 20 -8.52 -1.46 18.30
CA LEU A 20 -9.54 -1.00 17.38
C LEU A 20 -10.21 -2.23 16.76
N CYS A 21 -11.53 -2.31 16.83
CA CYS A 21 -12.31 -3.43 16.30
C CYS A 21 -13.26 -2.96 15.20
N ALA A 22 -13.50 -3.83 14.21
CA ALA A 22 -14.41 -3.59 13.09
C ALA A 22 -14.08 -2.28 12.35
N ASP A 23 -12.88 -2.23 11.77
CA ASP A 23 -12.40 -1.06 11.01
C ASP A 23 -12.41 0.24 11.83
N GLY A 24 -12.14 0.14 13.13
CA GLY A 24 -12.12 1.30 14.03
C GLY A 24 -13.44 1.74 14.60
N THR A 25 -14.54 1.10 14.19
CA THR A 25 -15.88 1.45 14.66
C THR A 25 -15.99 1.32 16.18
N ILE A 26 -15.23 0.41 16.81
CA ILE A 26 -15.17 0.25 18.26
C ILE A 26 -13.74 0.47 18.73
N THR A 27 -13.58 1.37 19.71
CA THR A 27 -12.31 1.66 20.38
C THR A 27 -12.35 1.10 21.79
N LEU A 28 -11.36 0.28 22.12
CA LEU A 28 -11.17 -0.30 23.44
C LEU A 28 -9.83 0.18 24.02
N THR A 29 -9.85 0.68 25.24
CA THR A 29 -8.63 1.01 26.00
C THR A 29 -8.31 -0.14 26.95
N VAL A 30 -7.09 -0.67 26.87
CA VAL A 30 -6.62 -1.75 27.76
C VAL A 30 -6.48 -1.22 29.18
N VAL A 31 -7.14 -1.88 30.12
CA VAL A 31 -7.09 -1.56 31.56
C VAL A 31 -6.14 -2.50 32.29
N HIS A 32 -6.14 -3.79 31.93
CA HIS A 32 -5.31 -4.81 32.57
C HIS A 32 -5.00 -5.96 31.60
N CYS A 33 -3.78 -6.50 31.67
CA CYS A 33 -3.36 -7.69 30.93
C CYS A 33 -3.03 -8.83 31.91
N ASP A 34 -3.76 -9.94 31.84
CA ASP A 34 -3.44 -11.17 32.55
C ASP A 34 -2.72 -12.13 31.60
N LYS A 35 -1.40 -12.26 31.79
CA LYS A 35 -0.53 -13.07 30.94
C LYS A 35 -0.67 -14.56 31.19
N GLU A 36 -1.05 -14.96 32.40
CA GLU A 36 -1.20 -16.38 32.77
C GLU A 36 -2.47 -16.96 32.15
N GLN A 37 -3.56 -16.19 32.18
CA GLN A 37 -4.84 -16.60 31.60
C GLN A 37 -4.98 -16.21 30.12
N GLY A 38 -4.06 -15.38 29.59
CA GLY A 38 -4.15 -14.84 28.24
C GLY A 38 -5.32 -13.87 28.04
N LEU A 39 -5.81 -13.26 29.12
CA LEU A 39 -6.99 -12.39 29.11
C LEU A 39 -6.58 -10.92 29.15
N VAL A 40 -7.28 -10.10 28.38
CA VAL A 40 -7.12 -8.64 28.40
C VAL A 40 -8.45 -8.01 28.79
N ARG A 41 -8.43 -7.20 29.84
CA ARG A 41 -9.59 -6.43 30.28
C ARG A 41 -9.50 -5.04 29.68
N CYS A 42 -10.52 -4.65 28.93
CA CYS A 42 -10.60 -3.35 28.29
C CYS A 42 -11.82 -2.56 28.75
N ARG A 43 -11.74 -1.24 28.63
CA ARG A 43 -12.88 -0.32 28.69
C ARG A 43 -13.27 0.05 27.27
N CYS A 44 -14.55 -0.06 26.94
CA CYS A 44 -15.09 0.38 25.66
C CYS A 44 -15.29 1.90 25.71
N GLU A 45 -14.70 2.63 24.78
CA GLU A 45 -14.74 4.09 24.76
C GLU A 45 -15.95 4.64 23.99
N ASN A 46 -16.61 3.80 23.18
CA ASN A 46 -17.78 4.19 22.40
C ASN A 46 -18.78 3.02 22.23
N THR A 47 -20.01 3.35 21.84
CA THR A 47 -21.08 2.36 21.64
C THR A 47 -21.23 2.02 20.15
N SER A 48 -21.11 0.74 19.80
CA SER A 48 -21.47 0.22 18.47
C SER A 48 -21.74 -1.29 18.51
N MET A 49 -22.32 -1.82 17.43
CA MET A 49 -22.59 -3.24 17.27
C MET A 49 -21.34 -3.97 16.76
N LEU A 50 -20.85 -4.95 17.53
CA LEU A 50 -19.77 -5.84 17.09
C LEU A 50 -20.37 -7.11 16.46
N GLY A 51 -20.10 -7.32 15.18
CA GLY A 51 -20.44 -8.56 14.47
C GLY A 51 -19.45 -9.69 14.73
N GLU A 52 -19.66 -10.83 14.09
CA GLU A 52 -18.75 -11.98 14.17
C GLU A 52 -17.51 -11.80 13.30
N ARG A 53 -16.37 -12.39 13.73
CA ARG A 53 -15.11 -12.47 12.98
C ARG A 53 -14.63 -11.13 12.39
N LYS A 54 -14.84 -10.04 13.14
CA LYS A 54 -14.36 -8.71 12.76
C LYS A 54 -12.85 -8.59 12.93
N ASN A 55 -12.25 -7.78 12.07
CA ASN A 55 -10.84 -7.43 12.15
C ASN A 55 -10.55 -6.63 13.43
N VAL A 56 -9.29 -6.71 13.85
CA VAL A 56 -8.77 -6.01 15.01
C VAL A 56 -7.39 -5.47 14.70
N ASN A 57 -7.18 -4.19 14.98
CA ASN A 57 -5.92 -3.49 14.81
C ASN A 57 -5.36 -3.13 16.19
N LEU A 58 -4.03 -3.12 16.32
CA LEU A 58 -3.32 -2.94 17.59
C LEU A 58 -2.28 -1.81 17.45
N PRO A 59 -2.73 -0.54 17.37
CA PRO A 59 -1.85 0.60 17.12
C PRO A 59 -0.65 0.66 18.07
N GLY A 60 0.54 0.72 17.49
CA GLY A 60 1.80 0.84 18.22
C GLY A 60 2.29 -0.46 18.87
N VAL A 61 1.69 -1.60 18.53
CA VAL A 61 2.12 -2.93 18.97
C VAL A 61 2.80 -3.63 17.80
N ILE A 62 3.99 -4.18 18.05
CA ILE A 62 4.66 -5.06 17.10
C ILE A 62 3.98 -6.43 17.19
N VAL A 63 3.17 -6.75 16.19
CA VAL A 63 2.44 -8.01 16.13
C VAL A 63 3.35 -9.09 15.59
N ASP A 64 3.67 -10.11 16.39
CA ASP A 64 4.52 -11.24 16.02
C ASP A 64 3.70 -12.37 15.37
N LEU A 65 3.25 -12.10 14.15
CA LEU A 65 2.66 -13.09 13.24
C LEU A 65 3.64 -13.45 12.12
N PRO A 66 3.59 -14.69 11.58
CA PRO A 66 4.36 -15.04 10.40
C PRO A 66 3.91 -14.17 9.21
N THR A 67 4.84 -13.87 8.29
CA THR A 67 4.55 -13.09 7.07
C THR A 67 3.48 -13.75 6.22
N LEU A 68 3.55 -15.08 6.09
CA LEU A 68 2.59 -15.89 5.36
C LEU A 68 2.00 -16.95 6.29
N THR A 69 0.68 -17.05 6.29
CA THR A 69 -0.02 -18.20 6.85
C THR A 69 0.12 -19.41 5.94
N ASP A 70 -0.19 -20.61 6.44
CA ASP A 70 -0.20 -21.82 5.62
C ASP A 70 -1.22 -21.73 4.48
N LYS A 71 -2.33 -21.02 4.71
CA LYS A 71 -3.32 -20.71 3.67
C LYS A 71 -2.74 -19.79 2.60
N ASP A 72 -2.02 -18.74 2.97
CA ASP A 72 -1.40 -17.85 1.98
C ASP A 72 -0.40 -18.59 1.10
N LYS A 73 0.40 -19.50 1.69
CA LYS A 73 1.31 -20.37 0.93
C LYS A 73 0.56 -21.28 -0.04
N GLU A 74 -0.57 -21.84 0.39
CA GLU A 74 -1.44 -22.64 -0.47
C GLU A 74 -2.04 -21.82 -1.62
N ASP A 75 -2.59 -20.64 -1.33
CA ASP A 75 -3.18 -19.74 -2.33
C ASP A 75 -2.12 -19.31 -3.36
N ILE A 76 -0.90 -19.00 -2.91
CA ILE A 76 0.21 -18.64 -3.80
C ILE A 76 0.66 -19.83 -4.66
N LEU A 77 0.99 -20.98 -4.03
CA LEU A 77 1.67 -22.08 -4.72
C LEU A 77 0.72 -22.98 -5.50
N LYS A 78 -0.50 -23.21 -5.01
CA LYS A 78 -1.46 -24.13 -5.64
C LYS A 78 -2.43 -23.41 -6.57
N TRP A 79 -2.65 -22.11 -6.39
CA TRP A 79 -3.57 -21.36 -7.23
C TRP A 79 -2.85 -20.25 -8.02
N GLY A 80 -2.10 -19.38 -7.38
CA GLY A 80 -1.45 -18.23 -8.02
C GLY A 80 -0.43 -18.62 -9.10
N VAL A 81 0.54 -19.47 -8.73
CA VAL A 81 1.61 -19.94 -9.64
C VAL A 81 1.04 -20.67 -10.87
N PRO A 82 0.14 -21.66 -10.73
CA PRO A 82 -0.44 -22.33 -11.91
C PRO A 82 -1.24 -21.41 -12.82
N ASN A 83 -1.87 -20.37 -12.27
CA ASN A 83 -2.61 -19.35 -13.04
C ASN A 83 -1.72 -18.24 -13.59
N LYS A 84 -0.39 -18.30 -13.40
CA LYS A 84 0.59 -17.35 -13.93
C LYS A 84 0.29 -15.90 -13.53
N ILE A 85 -0.06 -15.67 -12.27
CA ILE A 85 -0.24 -14.30 -11.75
C ILE A 85 1.04 -13.48 -11.96
N ASP A 86 0.89 -12.21 -12.33
CA ASP A 86 2.04 -11.34 -12.57
C ASP A 86 2.62 -10.75 -11.29
N MET A 87 1.79 -10.62 -10.25
CA MET A 87 2.12 -9.91 -9.03
C MET A 87 1.36 -10.44 -7.82
N ILE A 88 1.99 -10.37 -6.65
CA ILE A 88 1.39 -10.63 -5.34
C ILE A 88 1.48 -9.35 -4.51
N ALA A 89 0.34 -8.85 -4.07
CA ALA A 89 0.26 -7.76 -3.10
C ALA A 89 0.27 -8.33 -1.67
N LEU A 90 1.42 -8.21 -0.99
CA LEU A 90 1.64 -8.76 0.34
C LEU A 90 1.12 -7.80 1.40
N SER A 91 0.13 -8.24 2.18
CA SER A 91 -0.45 -7.48 3.30
C SER A 91 0.46 -7.48 4.52
N PHE A 92 0.38 -6.42 5.32
CA PHE A 92 1.06 -6.24 6.61
C PHE A 92 2.58 -6.48 6.56
N VAL A 93 3.24 -6.03 5.49
CA VAL A 93 4.69 -6.13 5.40
C VAL A 93 5.34 -5.20 6.41
N ARG A 94 6.24 -5.74 7.24
CA ARG A 94 6.86 -5.01 8.36
C ARG A 94 8.34 -4.70 8.15
N LYS A 95 9.04 -5.53 7.37
CA LYS A 95 10.50 -5.49 7.20
C LYS A 95 10.92 -6.18 5.91
N GLY A 96 12.11 -5.87 5.41
CA GLY A 96 12.70 -6.45 4.21
C GLY A 96 12.82 -7.97 4.28
N SER A 97 13.07 -8.54 5.47
CA SER A 97 13.17 -9.99 5.64
C SER A 97 11.87 -10.74 5.31
N ASP A 98 10.71 -10.08 5.46
CA ASP A 98 9.41 -10.66 5.11
C ASP A 98 9.37 -10.96 3.60
N LEU A 99 9.88 -10.05 2.77
CA LEU A 99 9.99 -10.24 1.31
C LEU A 99 10.98 -11.34 0.96
N VAL A 100 12.11 -11.40 1.65
CA VAL A 100 13.11 -12.46 1.46
C VAL A 100 12.50 -13.84 1.75
N GLU A 101 11.65 -13.94 2.77
CA GLU A 101 10.92 -15.17 3.08
C GLU A 101 9.93 -15.55 1.96
N VAL A 102 9.13 -14.61 1.46
CA VAL A 102 8.20 -14.86 0.36
C VAL A 102 8.93 -15.27 -0.92
N ARG A 103 10.06 -14.61 -1.24
CA ARG A 103 10.92 -14.99 -2.37
C ARG A 103 11.42 -16.44 -2.26
N LYS A 104 11.80 -16.88 -1.06
CA LYS A 104 12.19 -18.29 -0.83
C LYS A 104 11.03 -19.25 -1.05
N VAL A 105 9.82 -18.90 -0.63
CA VAL A 105 8.61 -19.70 -0.87
C VAL A 105 8.31 -19.81 -2.36
N LEU A 106 8.46 -18.73 -3.12
CA LEU A 106 8.25 -18.72 -4.57
C LEU A 106 9.30 -19.52 -5.35
N GLY A 107 10.51 -19.70 -4.81
CA GLY A 107 11.57 -20.49 -5.43
C GLY A 107 11.93 -19.99 -6.83
N GLU A 108 11.83 -20.87 -7.84
CA GLU A 108 12.12 -20.51 -9.23
C GLU A 108 11.15 -19.47 -9.83
N HIS A 109 9.92 -19.42 -9.33
CA HIS A 109 8.89 -18.46 -9.77
C HIS A 109 9.13 -17.05 -9.24
N ALA A 110 10.07 -16.88 -8.30
CA ALA A 110 10.41 -15.58 -7.72
C ALA A 110 10.93 -14.57 -8.75
N LYS A 111 11.43 -15.02 -9.90
CA LYS A 111 11.87 -14.14 -11.00
C LYS A 111 10.73 -13.66 -11.89
N SER A 112 9.60 -14.38 -11.89
CA SER A 112 8.47 -14.11 -12.78
C SER A 112 7.29 -13.43 -12.11
N ILE A 113 7.22 -13.45 -10.77
CA ILE A 113 6.10 -12.87 -10.03
C ILE A 113 6.63 -11.67 -9.25
N MET A 114 6.01 -10.51 -9.46
CA MET A 114 6.38 -9.30 -8.75
C MET A 114 5.84 -9.32 -7.31
N LEU A 115 6.59 -8.76 -6.37
CA LEU A 115 6.13 -8.55 -5.00
C LEU A 115 5.84 -7.07 -4.77
N MET A 116 4.57 -6.77 -4.53
CA MET A 116 4.11 -5.46 -4.10
C MET A 116 3.91 -5.45 -2.59
N SER A 117 4.65 -4.61 -1.87
CA SER A 117 4.48 -4.48 -0.42
C SER A 117 3.35 -3.52 -0.08
N LYS A 118 2.38 -3.99 0.72
CA LYS A 118 1.37 -3.14 1.33
C LYS A 118 1.86 -2.70 2.72
N VAL A 119 2.09 -1.40 2.86
CA VAL A 119 2.51 -0.80 4.14
C VAL A 119 1.27 -0.34 4.88
N GLU A 120 0.94 -1.10 5.94
CA GLU A 120 -0.37 -1.04 6.61
C GLU A 120 -0.26 -0.75 8.11
N ASN A 121 0.95 -0.71 8.67
CA ASN A 121 1.16 -0.52 10.10
C ASN A 121 2.36 0.39 10.40
N GLN A 122 2.48 0.78 11.67
CA GLN A 122 3.55 1.68 12.12
C GLN A 122 4.95 1.12 11.89
N GLU A 123 5.13 -0.19 12.08
CA GLU A 123 6.43 -0.85 11.89
C GLU A 123 6.87 -0.79 10.42
N GLY A 124 5.95 -1.04 9.49
CA GLY A 124 6.22 -0.95 8.06
C GLY A 124 6.54 0.48 7.61
N VAL A 125 5.92 1.49 8.21
CA VAL A 125 6.30 2.90 7.97
C VAL A 125 7.69 3.20 8.53
N ALA A 126 8.03 2.69 9.72
CA ALA A 126 9.33 2.90 10.33
C ALA A 126 10.47 2.21 9.57
N ASN A 127 10.21 1.02 9.03
CA ASN A 127 11.16 0.22 8.26
C ASN A 127 11.02 0.42 6.74
N PHE A 128 10.36 1.50 6.30
CA PHE A 128 9.98 1.66 4.90
C PHE A 128 11.17 1.54 3.94
N ASP A 129 12.35 2.06 4.29
CA ASP A 129 13.54 2.01 3.43
C ASP A 129 14.06 0.58 3.23
N ASP A 130 13.99 -0.26 4.26
CA ASP A 130 14.36 -1.68 4.19
C ASP A 130 13.37 -2.47 3.34
N ILE A 131 12.07 -2.22 3.52
CA ILE A 131 11.03 -2.79 2.66
C ILE A 131 11.25 -2.33 1.22
N LEU A 132 11.46 -1.02 1.01
CA LEU A 132 11.73 -0.38 -0.28
C LEU A 132 12.86 -1.06 -1.03
N ALA A 133 13.96 -1.41 -0.37
CA ALA A 133 15.07 -2.11 -1.00
C ALA A 133 14.68 -3.50 -1.55
N HIS A 134 13.77 -4.21 -0.88
CA HIS A 134 13.46 -5.62 -1.15
C HIS A 134 12.20 -5.90 -1.98
N SER A 135 11.32 -4.92 -2.20
CA SER A 135 10.10 -5.09 -3.01
C SER A 135 10.28 -4.63 -4.45
N ASP A 136 9.42 -5.12 -5.36
CA ASP A 136 9.40 -4.65 -6.74
C ASP A 136 8.47 -3.47 -6.92
N ALA A 137 7.39 -3.41 -6.13
CA ALA A 137 6.40 -2.35 -6.15
C ALA A 137 5.87 -2.08 -4.74
N PHE A 138 5.18 -0.95 -4.59
CA PHE A 138 4.64 -0.48 -3.32
C PHE A 138 3.17 -0.17 -3.42
N MET A 139 2.45 -0.40 -2.33
CA MET A 139 1.08 0.07 -2.15
C MET A 139 0.97 0.86 -0.85
N VAL A 140 0.54 2.11 -0.97
CA VAL A 140 0.09 2.92 0.16
C VAL A 140 -1.34 2.49 0.50
N ALA A 141 -1.46 1.52 1.42
CA ALA A 141 -2.72 0.93 1.82
C ALA A 141 -3.40 1.73 2.95
N ARG A 142 -4.07 2.82 2.57
CA ARG A 142 -4.56 3.87 3.49
C ARG A 142 -5.64 3.40 4.46
N GLY A 143 -6.42 2.38 4.10
CA GLY A 143 -7.46 1.80 4.96
C GLY A 143 -6.90 1.27 6.27
N ASP A 144 -6.09 0.21 6.22
CA ASP A 144 -5.44 -0.35 7.40
C ASP A 144 -4.40 0.61 8.00
N LEU A 145 -3.64 1.33 7.17
CA LEU A 145 -2.67 2.30 7.69
C LEU A 145 -3.35 3.41 8.51
N GLY A 146 -4.51 3.89 8.09
CA GLY A 146 -5.28 4.90 8.81
C GLY A 146 -5.88 4.42 10.13
N MET A 147 -5.91 3.10 10.34
CA MET A 147 -6.23 2.50 11.62
C MET A 147 -5.01 2.47 12.57
N GLU A 148 -3.81 2.37 12.00
CA GLU A 148 -2.57 2.19 12.76
C GLU A 148 -1.87 3.51 13.10
N ILE A 149 -1.97 4.54 12.27
CA ILE A 149 -1.42 5.89 12.55
C ILE A 149 -2.52 6.93 12.72
N PRO A 150 -2.26 8.05 13.43
CA PRO A 150 -3.21 9.15 13.50
C PRO A 150 -3.64 9.61 12.11
N ILE A 151 -4.95 9.81 11.92
CA ILE A 151 -5.56 10.10 10.61
C ILE A 151 -4.93 11.35 9.95
N GLU A 152 -4.60 12.36 10.76
CA GLU A 152 -3.96 13.60 10.32
C GLU A 152 -2.51 13.41 9.85
N LYS A 153 -1.91 12.23 10.05
CA LYS A 153 -0.55 11.89 9.57
C LYS A 153 -0.53 11.04 8.32
N ILE A 154 -1.68 10.51 7.87
CA ILE A 154 -1.76 9.62 6.69
C ILE A 154 -1.25 10.33 5.44
N PHE A 155 -1.65 11.59 5.23
CA PHE A 155 -1.22 12.36 4.05
C PHE A 155 0.31 12.51 3.99
N PHE A 156 0.96 12.68 5.15
CA PHE A 156 2.40 12.81 5.23
C PHE A 156 3.08 11.48 4.90
N ALA A 157 2.60 10.38 5.47
CA ALA A 157 3.12 9.04 5.18
C ALA A 157 2.99 8.71 3.68
N GLN A 158 1.83 8.97 3.07
CA GLN A 158 1.59 8.79 1.64
C GLN A 158 2.62 9.54 0.80
N LYS A 159 2.76 10.85 1.01
CA LYS A 159 3.68 11.69 0.23
C LYS A 159 5.13 11.24 0.34
N VAL A 160 5.58 10.91 1.55
CA VAL A 160 6.95 10.43 1.78
C VAL A 160 7.19 9.09 1.11
N MET A 161 6.24 8.14 1.20
CA MET A 161 6.36 6.83 0.57
C MET A 161 6.41 6.95 -0.96
N ILE A 162 5.50 7.72 -1.56
CA ILE A 162 5.48 7.97 -3.01
C ILE A 162 6.79 8.61 -3.46
N PHE A 163 7.23 9.66 -2.78
CA PHE A 163 8.47 10.36 -3.11
C PHE A 163 9.69 9.43 -3.10
N LYS A 164 9.82 8.59 -2.07
CA LYS A 164 10.92 7.62 -1.96
C LYS A 164 10.85 6.54 -3.04
N CYS A 165 9.66 6.08 -3.40
CA CYS A 165 9.46 5.15 -4.51
C CYS A 165 9.92 5.77 -5.84
N ASN A 166 9.54 7.02 -6.09
CA ASN A 166 9.90 7.76 -7.30
C ASN A 166 11.40 7.97 -7.43
N ILE A 167 12.11 8.26 -6.32
CA ILE A 167 13.57 8.37 -6.32
C ILE A 167 14.25 7.04 -6.64
N GLN A 168 13.70 5.93 -6.15
CA GLN A 168 14.26 4.59 -6.37
C GLN A 168 13.78 3.94 -7.67
N GLY A 169 12.93 4.61 -8.46
CA GLY A 169 12.34 4.05 -9.68
C GLY A 169 11.46 2.83 -9.42
N LYS A 170 10.83 2.73 -8.24
CA LYS A 170 9.96 1.60 -7.89
C LYS A 170 8.50 2.00 -8.03
N PRO A 171 7.66 1.24 -8.78
CA PRO A 171 6.25 1.57 -8.93
C PRO A 171 5.50 1.67 -7.60
N VAL A 172 4.65 2.69 -7.45
CA VAL A 172 3.83 2.93 -6.26
C VAL A 172 2.36 3.13 -6.57
N VAL A 173 1.53 2.46 -5.78
CA VAL A 173 0.06 2.47 -5.91
C VAL A 173 -0.56 3.15 -4.72
N THR A 174 -1.37 4.18 -4.96
CA THR A 174 -2.22 4.78 -3.93
C THR A 174 -3.54 4.04 -3.90
N ALA A 175 -3.88 3.48 -2.74
CA ALA A 175 -4.98 2.54 -2.60
C ALA A 175 -5.98 2.93 -1.51
N THR A 176 -7.18 2.35 -1.64
CA THR A 176 -8.34 2.40 -0.72
C THR A 176 -9.01 3.77 -0.60
N GLN A 177 -10.35 3.76 -0.57
CA GLN A 177 -11.21 4.93 -0.34
C GLN A 177 -10.94 6.14 -1.25
N MET A 178 -10.53 5.90 -2.51
CA MET A 178 -10.28 7.00 -3.45
C MET A 178 -11.58 7.57 -4.00
N LEU A 179 -12.59 6.73 -4.27
CA LEU A 179 -13.92 7.12 -4.73
C LEU A 179 -15.01 6.37 -3.92
N GLU A 180 -14.79 6.18 -2.61
CA GLU A 180 -15.60 5.33 -1.72
C GLU A 180 -17.12 5.58 -1.84
N SER A 181 -17.54 6.85 -1.90
CA SER A 181 -18.95 7.23 -2.01
C SER A 181 -19.60 6.65 -3.27
N MET A 182 -18.81 6.36 -4.32
CA MET A 182 -19.29 5.79 -5.56
C MET A 182 -19.75 4.32 -5.46
N ILE A 183 -19.53 3.67 -4.31
CA ILE A 183 -20.18 2.39 -4.00
C ILE A 183 -21.71 2.55 -4.01
N LYS A 184 -22.23 3.68 -3.52
CA LYS A 184 -23.66 3.94 -3.36
C LYS A 184 -24.19 5.12 -4.17
N SER A 185 -23.29 5.97 -4.69
CA SER A 185 -23.63 7.19 -5.42
C SER A 185 -23.06 7.16 -6.84
N PRO A 186 -23.76 7.66 -7.87
CA PRO A 186 -23.20 7.76 -9.21
C PRO A 186 -22.17 8.89 -9.37
N ARG A 187 -21.94 9.71 -8.33
CA ARG A 187 -20.98 10.81 -8.36
C ARG A 187 -20.10 10.79 -7.11
N PRO A 188 -18.79 11.02 -7.25
CA PRO A 188 -17.91 11.13 -6.10
C PRO A 188 -18.11 12.48 -5.40
N THR A 189 -17.59 12.57 -4.19
CA THR A 189 -17.48 13.85 -3.48
C THR A 189 -16.36 14.71 -4.07
N ARG A 190 -16.36 16.01 -3.73
CA ARG A 190 -15.27 16.92 -4.11
C ARG A 190 -13.94 16.48 -3.48
N ALA A 191 -13.99 16.00 -2.24
CA ALA A 191 -12.81 15.52 -1.51
C ALA A 191 -12.17 14.32 -2.22
N GLU A 192 -12.97 13.33 -2.59
CA GLU A 192 -12.54 12.15 -3.36
C GLU A 192 -11.92 12.53 -4.71
N ALA A 193 -12.57 13.43 -5.46
CA ALA A 193 -12.02 13.88 -6.72
C ALA A 193 -10.67 14.60 -6.56
N THR A 194 -10.52 15.43 -5.52
CA THR A 194 -9.24 16.09 -5.22
C THR A 194 -8.21 15.12 -4.67
N ASP A 195 -8.61 14.08 -3.95
CA ASP A 195 -7.71 13.07 -3.40
C ASP A 195 -7.03 12.28 -4.53
N VAL A 196 -7.81 11.81 -5.51
CA VAL A 196 -7.28 11.17 -6.72
C VAL A 196 -6.32 12.09 -7.46
N ALA A 197 -6.72 13.34 -7.72
CA ALA A 197 -5.87 14.28 -8.42
C ALA A 197 -4.55 14.53 -7.68
N ASN A 198 -4.59 14.70 -6.35
CA ASN A 198 -3.39 14.91 -5.55
C ASN A 198 -2.49 13.68 -5.50
N ALA A 199 -3.03 12.46 -5.47
CA ALA A 199 -2.20 11.24 -5.54
C ALA A 199 -1.42 11.17 -6.85
N VAL A 200 -2.04 11.54 -7.97
CA VAL A 200 -1.37 11.64 -9.28
C VAL A 200 -0.30 12.74 -9.26
N LEU A 201 -0.62 13.92 -8.72
CA LEU A 201 0.34 15.03 -8.63
C LEU A 201 1.50 14.76 -7.67
N ASP A 202 1.30 13.92 -6.65
CA ASP A 202 2.36 13.41 -5.78
C ASP A 202 3.30 12.45 -6.52
N GLY A 203 2.85 11.93 -7.68
CA GLY A 203 3.61 11.03 -8.54
C GLY A 203 3.34 9.56 -8.26
N THR A 204 2.10 9.17 -7.91
CA THR A 204 1.75 7.75 -7.86
C THR A 204 1.67 7.17 -9.27
N ASP A 205 2.20 5.96 -9.48
CA ASP A 205 2.14 5.28 -10.78
C ASP A 205 0.77 4.65 -11.06
N CYS A 206 0.07 4.20 -10.02
CA CYS A 206 -1.29 3.67 -10.14
C CYS A 206 -2.20 4.16 -9.03
N VAL A 207 -3.49 4.24 -9.36
CA VAL A 207 -4.60 4.47 -8.43
C VAL A 207 -5.47 3.22 -8.37
N MET A 208 -5.98 2.87 -7.20
CA MET A 208 -6.73 1.63 -6.99
C MET A 208 -8.17 1.87 -6.53
N LEU A 209 -9.11 1.18 -7.19
CA LEU A 209 -10.50 1.02 -6.74
C LEU A 209 -10.65 -0.31 -6.01
N SER A 210 -11.34 -0.29 -4.87
CA SER A 210 -11.53 -1.44 -3.99
C SER A 210 -13.01 -1.87 -3.98
N GLY A 211 -13.78 -1.38 -3.01
CA GLY A 211 -15.21 -1.68 -2.92
C GLY A 211 -16.01 -1.09 -4.07
N GLU A 212 -15.54 0.01 -4.66
CA GLU A 212 -16.16 0.72 -5.78
C GLU A 212 -16.40 -0.19 -6.99
N THR A 213 -15.44 -1.07 -7.28
CA THR A 213 -15.51 -2.02 -8.41
C THR A 213 -15.93 -3.42 -7.98
N ALA A 214 -15.53 -3.87 -6.79
CA ALA A 214 -15.81 -5.24 -6.34
C ALA A 214 -17.28 -5.45 -5.92
N ALA A 215 -17.91 -4.45 -5.32
CA ALA A 215 -19.26 -4.56 -4.77
C ALA A 215 -20.12 -3.28 -4.94
N GLY A 216 -19.60 -2.28 -5.65
CA GLY A 216 -20.27 -1.01 -5.86
C GLY A 216 -21.43 -1.08 -6.84
N ALA A 217 -22.39 -0.16 -6.70
CA ALA A 217 -23.51 -0.02 -7.62
C ALA A 217 -23.12 0.60 -8.98
N TYR A 218 -21.96 1.26 -9.06
CA TYR A 218 -21.52 2.03 -10.23
C TYR A 218 -20.06 1.72 -10.66
N PRO A 219 -19.66 0.45 -10.84
CA PRO A 219 -18.26 0.07 -11.05
C PRO A 219 -17.66 0.67 -12.33
N GLU A 220 -18.38 0.64 -13.45
CA GLU A 220 -17.93 1.22 -14.72
C GLU A 220 -17.75 2.74 -14.61
N LEU A 221 -18.72 3.41 -13.97
CA LEU A 221 -18.69 4.86 -13.80
C LEU A 221 -17.57 5.30 -12.85
N ALA A 222 -17.25 4.50 -11.82
CA ALA A 222 -16.12 4.74 -10.95
C ALA A 222 -14.80 4.71 -11.73
N VAL A 223 -14.59 3.72 -12.59
CA VAL A 223 -13.40 3.63 -13.47
C VAL A 223 -13.33 4.81 -14.44
N GLN A 224 -14.44 5.13 -15.12
CA GLN A 224 -14.48 6.27 -16.05
C GLN A 224 -14.21 7.60 -15.35
N THR A 225 -14.69 7.77 -14.11
CA THR A 225 -14.49 8.99 -13.32
C THR A 225 -13.05 9.10 -12.85
N MET A 226 -12.47 8.01 -12.34
CA MET A 226 -11.06 7.90 -11.96
C MET A 226 -10.16 8.30 -13.15
N ALA A 227 -10.40 7.72 -14.33
CA ALA A 227 -9.63 8.01 -15.54
C ALA A 227 -9.72 9.49 -15.96
N LYS A 228 -10.91 10.10 -15.91
CA LYS A 228 -11.09 11.53 -16.20
C LYS A 228 -10.30 12.42 -15.25
N ILE A 229 -10.27 12.09 -13.96
CA ILE A 229 -9.51 12.85 -12.97
C ILE A 229 -8.01 12.72 -13.22
N CYS A 230 -7.52 11.50 -13.49
CA CYS A 230 -6.10 11.25 -13.78
C CYS A 230 -5.64 12.07 -15.00
N LEU A 231 -6.39 12.02 -16.11
CA LEU A 231 -6.09 12.81 -17.32
C LEU A 231 -6.00 14.31 -17.05
N GLN A 232 -6.89 14.85 -16.21
CA GLN A 232 -6.84 16.27 -15.84
C GLN A 232 -5.64 16.58 -14.94
N ALA A 233 -5.34 15.73 -13.97
CA ALA A 233 -4.20 15.90 -13.07
C ALA A 233 -2.86 15.83 -13.83
N GLU A 234 -2.68 14.83 -14.70
CA GLU A 234 -1.52 14.65 -15.58
C GLU A 234 -1.29 15.89 -16.47
N SER A 235 -2.36 16.49 -17.01
CA SER A 235 -2.26 17.70 -17.83
C SER A 235 -1.72 18.93 -17.08
N CYS A 236 -1.76 18.91 -15.75
CA CYS A 236 -1.27 19.99 -14.90
C CYS A 236 0.20 19.81 -14.47
N VAL A 237 0.83 18.67 -14.79
CA VAL A 237 2.19 18.35 -14.32
C VAL A 237 3.23 19.10 -15.13
N ASP A 238 4.06 19.91 -14.45
CA ASP A 238 5.30 20.42 -15.05
C ASP A 238 6.34 19.31 -15.07
N HIS A 239 6.28 18.50 -16.12
CA HIS A 239 7.21 17.40 -16.30
C HIS A 239 8.69 17.86 -16.35
N ALA A 240 8.99 19.12 -16.69
CA ALA A 240 10.37 19.58 -16.78
C ALA A 240 10.94 19.85 -15.38
N ALA A 241 10.13 20.47 -14.53
CA ALA A 241 10.42 20.62 -13.11
C ALA A 241 10.54 19.24 -12.41
N VAL A 242 9.61 18.32 -12.68
CA VAL A 242 9.65 16.96 -12.12
C VAL A 242 10.93 16.23 -12.53
N PHE A 243 11.24 16.20 -13.83
CA PHE A 243 12.46 15.55 -14.32
C PHE A 243 13.72 16.13 -13.66
N LYS A 244 13.83 17.46 -13.58
CA LYS A 244 14.96 18.12 -12.92
C LYS A 244 15.07 17.77 -11.44
N SER A 245 13.93 17.67 -10.74
CA SER A 245 13.87 17.29 -9.32
C SER A 245 14.36 15.85 -9.10
N ILE A 246 13.90 14.92 -9.94
CA ILE A 246 14.33 13.51 -9.88
C ILE A 246 15.83 13.42 -10.15
N MET A 247 16.32 14.06 -11.22
CA MET A 247 17.75 14.05 -11.57
C MET A 247 18.65 14.66 -10.49
N ALA A 248 18.15 15.61 -9.71
CA ALA A 248 18.90 16.21 -8.61
C ALA A 248 18.92 15.33 -7.33
N SER A 249 17.95 14.41 -7.20
CA SER A 249 17.73 13.61 -5.99
C SER A 249 18.09 12.14 -6.15
N ALA A 250 18.15 11.65 -7.39
CA ALA A 250 18.51 10.28 -7.71
C ALA A 250 19.97 10.01 -7.30
N PRO A 251 20.26 8.84 -6.72
CA PRO A 251 21.64 8.42 -6.49
C PRO A 251 22.36 8.33 -7.84
N ASN A 252 23.63 8.77 -7.90
CA ASN A 252 24.47 8.56 -9.08
C ASN A 252 24.56 7.05 -9.33
N SER A 253 23.84 6.54 -10.33
CA SER A 253 23.94 5.16 -10.73
C SER A 253 25.04 5.04 -11.79
N ASP A 254 26.13 4.35 -11.46
CA ASP A 254 27.12 3.89 -12.43
C ASP A 254 26.59 2.72 -13.29
N GLU A 255 25.27 2.48 -13.29
CA GLU A 255 24.63 1.37 -14.02
C GLU A 255 24.30 1.75 -15.47
N PRO A 256 24.74 0.93 -16.46
CA PRO A 256 24.64 1.26 -17.88
C PRO A 256 23.21 1.33 -18.45
N ILE A 257 22.18 0.97 -17.66
CA ILE A 257 20.76 0.98 -18.08
C ILE A 257 20.08 2.32 -17.73
N GLY A 258 20.53 2.99 -16.66
CA GLY A 258 19.98 4.30 -16.26
C GLY A 258 20.35 5.41 -17.23
N GLU A 259 21.60 5.43 -17.71
CA GLU A 259 22.10 6.47 -18.61
C GLU A 259 21.28 6.63 -19.91
N PRO A 260 20.94 5.56 -20.67
CA PRO A 260 20.08 5.67 -21.85
C PRO A 260 18.70 6.28 -21.57
N CYS A 261 18.05 5.92 -20.44
CA CYS A 261 16.73 6.44 -20.07
C CYS A 261 16.80 7.89 -19.57
N ILE A 262 17.87 8.26 -18.88
CA ILE A 262 18.16 9.64 -18.47
C ILE A 262 18.39 10.55 -19.69
N ILE A 263 19.05 10.05 -20.74
CA ILE A 263 19.34 10.81 -21.96
C ILE A 263 18.10 10.92 -22.86
N SER A 264 17.27 9.87 -22.93
CA SER A 264 16.14 9.83 -23.86
C SER A 264 14.95 10.68 -23.43
N CYS A 265 14.68 10.79 -22.12
CA CYS A 265 13.59 11.62 -21.58
C CYS A 265 13.69 13.12 -21.94
N PRO A 266 14.84 13.81 -21.77
CA PRO A 266 14.99 15.18 -22.23
C PRO A 266 15.01 15.29 -23.76
N HIS A 267 15.52 14.29 -24.48
CA HIS A 267 15.55 14.29 -25.95
C HIS A 267 14.14 14.19 -26.56
N SER A 268 13.28 13.31 -26.04
CA SER A 268 11.89 13.18 -26.51
C SER A 268 11.12 14.49 -26.35
N LYS A 269 11.32 15.21 -25.25
CA LYS A 269 10.75 16.54 -25.04
C LYS A 269 11.27 17.60 -26.00
N LEU A 270 12.60 17.68 -26.17
CA LEU A 270 13.21 18.63 -27.11
C LEU A 270 12.69 18.42 -28.54
N CYS A 271 12.42 17.18 -28.92
CA CYS A 271 11.93 16.82 -30.25
C CYS A 271 10.39 16.82 -30.37
N GLN A 272 9.63 17.14 -29.31
CA GLN A 272 8.17 16.97 -29.27
C GLN A 272 7.72 15.56 -29.72
N GLY A 273 8.49 14.54 -29.34
CA GLY A 273 8.22 13.16 -29.71
C GLY A 273 6.84 12.73 -29.20
N SER A 274 6.01 12.21 -30.10
CA SER A 274 4.66 11.74 -29.75
C SER A 274 4.67 10.42 -28.96
N ALA A 275 5.78 9.68 -28.99
CA ALA A 275 5.98 8.44 -28.25
C ALA A 275 7.49 8.18 -28.03
N TYR A 276 7.80 7.40 -27.00
CA TYR A 276 9.13 6.83 -26.76
C TYR A 276 9.07 5.31 -26.92
N LEU A 277 10.00 4.74 -27.70
CA LEU A 277 10.12 3.29 -27.90
C LEU A 277 11.40 2.82 -27.19
N GLY A 278 11.24 2.21 -26.02
CA GLY A 278 12.33 1.56 -25.29
C GLY A 278 12.49 0.10 -25.74
N PRO A 279 13.69 -0.35 -26.17
CA PRO A 279 13.93 -1.77 -26.41
C PRO A 279 14.00 -2.50 -25.05
N ASP A 280 12.97 -3.28 -24.72
CA ASP A 280 12.94 -4.09 -23.50
C ASP A 280 13.27 -5.57 -23.81
N GLN A 281 14.34 -6.11 -23.21
CA GLN A 281 14.68 -7.54 -23.25
C GLN A 281 14.50 -8.26 -21.89
N GLY A 282 13.82 -7.62 -20.94
CA GLY A 282 13.46 -8.17 -19.64
C GLY A 282 13.11 -7.04 -18.67
N ARG A 283 12.09 -7.26 -17.80
CA ARG A 283 11.36 -6.33 -16.90
C ARG A 283 12.18 -5.30 -16.09
N ASN A 284 13.06 -4.55 -16.74
CA ASN A 284 13.76 -3.41 -16.21
C ASN A 284 12.89 -2.22 -16.58
N TYR A 285 12.06 -1.81 -15.63
CA TYR A 285 11.24 -0.62 -15.77
C TYR A 285 12.18 0.59 -15.79
N CYS A 286 12.26 1.28 -16.93
CA CYS A 286 12.38 2.72 -16.91
C CYS A 286 10.98 3.30 -16.62
#